data_AF-A0A6I7QMC4-F1
#
_entry.id   AF-A0A6I7QMC4-F1
#
_cell.length_a   1.000
_cell.length_b   1.000
_cell.length_c   1.000
_cell.angle_alpha   90.00
_cell.angle_beta   90.00
_cell.angle_gamma   90.00
#
_symmetry.space_group_name_H-M   'P 1'
#
loop_
_entity.id
_entity.type
_entity.pdbx_description
1 polymer ?
#
loop_
_entity_poly.entity_id
_entity_poly.type
_entity_poly.pdbx_seq_one_letter_code
_entity_poly.pdbx_strand_id
1 'polypeptide(L)' 'MLSCVKSIANAESLDDIPNLKEIKGFKFAYRIRTGDYRIGIVIKNYLVVFVAFAHRKDMYKKFS' A
#
# COMPACT_ATOMS: atom_id res chain seq x y z
N MET A 1 6.31 -0.56 9.87
CA MET A 1 5.44 0.57 9.42
C MET A 1 6.26 1.79 9.03
N LEU A 2 7.05 2.38 9.94
CA LEU A 2 7.84 3.60 9.67
C LEU A 2 8.84 3.43 8.51
N SER A 3 9.45 2.25 8.39
CA SER A 3 10.34 1.91 7.26
C SER A 3 9.64 2.01 5.91
N CYS A 4 8.39 1.57 5.81
CA CYS A 4 7.62 1.60 4.56
C CYS A 4 7.32 3.05 4.13
N VAL A 5 6.93 3.91 5.07
CA VAL A 5 6.69 5.34 4.78
C VAL A 5 7.98 6.00 4.27
N LYS A 6 9.13 5.71 4.91
CA LYS A 6 10.43 6.21 4.45
C LYS A 6 10.80 5.69 3.06
N SER A 7 10.58 4.40 2.78
CA SER A 7 10.84 3.83 1.44
C SER A 7 10.02 4.52 0.35
N ILE A 8 8.74 4.80 0.62
CA ILE A 8 7.88 5.51 -0.33
C ILE A 8 8.32 6.97 -0.51
N ALA A 9 8.68 7.65 0.58
CA ALA A 9 9.10 9.05 0.54
C ALA A 9 10.41 9.28 -0.22
N ASN A 10 11.28 8.26 -0.29
CA ASN A 10 12.56 8.32 -1.00
C ASN A 10 12.53 7.60 -2.37
N ALA A 11 11.38 7.10 -2.81
CA ALA A 11 11.25 6.41 -4.09
C ALA A 11 11.14 7.42 -5.23
N GLU A 12 11.86 7.20 -6.33
CA GLU A 12 11.76 8.02 -7.54
C GLU A 12 10.72 7.46 -8.52
N SER A 13 10.42 6.17 -8.40
CA SER A 13 9.45 5.45 -9.21
C SER A 13 8.66 4.43 -8.38
N LEU A 14 7.58 3.89 -8.95
CA LEU A 14 6.80 2.83 -8.30
C LEU A 14 7.59 1.53 -8.13
N ASP A 15 8.54 1.27 -9.02
CA ASP A 15 9.35 0.06 -9.02
C ASP A 15 10.36 0.05 -7.86
N ASP A 16 10.70 1.22 -7.32
CA ASP A 16 11.58 1.37 -6.14
C ASP A 16 10.86 0.99 -4.83
N ILE A 17 9.53 0.90 -4.84
CA ILE A 17 8.74 0.63 -3.64
C ILE A 17 8.64 -0.88 -3.42
N PRO A 18 9.30 -1.44 -2.39
CA PRO A 18 9.36 -2.88 -2.20
C PRO A 18 7.98 -3.46 -1.86
N ASN A 19 7.68 -4.62 -2.42
CA ASN A 19 6.42 -5.35 -2.21
C ASN A 19 5.15 -4.58 -2.60
N LEU A 20 5.27 -3.54 -3.43
CA LEU A 20 4.13 -2.85 -4.04
C LEU A 20 3.46 -3.75 -5.08
N LYS A 21 2.13 -3.84 -5.04
CA LYS A 21 1.33 -4.49 -6.09
C LYS A 21 0.04 -3.72 -6.33
N GLU A 22 -0.32 -3.56 -7.60
CA GLU A 22 -1.63 -3.02 -7.98
C GLU A 22 -2.78 -3.89 -7.44
N ILE A 23 -3.86 -3.21 -7.04
CA ILE A 23 -5.11 -3.85 -6.67
C ILE A 23 -5.97 -3.93 -7.94
N LYS A 24 -6.16 -5.15 -8.45
CA LYS A 24 -6.98 -5.39 -9.64
C LYS A 24 -8.39 -4.81 -9.47
N GLY A 25 -8.88 -4.13 -10.52
CA GLY A 25 -10.22 -3.55 -10.54
C GLY A 25 -10.34 -2.15 -9.93
N PHE A 26 -9.28 -1.61 -9.33
CA PHE A 26 -9.26 -0.27 -8.75
C PHE A 26 -8.18 0.57 -9.41
N LYS A 27 -8.57 1.69 -10.04
CA LYS A 27 -7.61 2.62 -10.64
C LYS A 27 -6.75 3.26 -9.56
N PHE A 28 -5.45 3.37 -9.83
CA PHE A 28 -4.49 4.09 -8.97
C PHE A 28 -4.33 3.52 -7.55
N ALA A 29 -4.85 2.31 -7.31
CA ALA A 29 -4.85 1.68 -5.99
C ALA A 29 -3.81 0.57 -5.94
N TYR A 30 -3.02 0.59 -4.88
CA TYR A 30 -1.92 -0.34 -4.66
C TYR A 30 -1.94 -0.87 -3.23
N ARG A 31 -1.27 -2.00 -3.05
CA ARG A 31 -1.07 -2.63 -1.75
C ARG A 31 0.41 -2.92 -1.55
N ILE A 32 0.93 -2.53 -0.40
CA ILE A 32 2.27 -2.92 0.07
C ILE A 32 2.12 -4.01 1.11
N ARG A 33 2.90 -5.09 0.96
CA ARG A 33 3.00 -6.16 1.97
C ARG A 33 4.14 -5.83 2.93
N THR A 34 3.84 -5.80 4.22
CA THR A 34 4.84 -5.64 5.30
C THR A 34 4.62 -6.74 6.34
N GLY A 35 5.31 -7.87 6.14
CA GLY A 35 5.09 -9.09 6.93
C GLY A 35 3.62 -9.53 6.84
N ASP A 36 2.98 -9.67 8.00
CA ASP A 36 1.55 -10.01 8.10
C ASP A 36 0.60 -8.83 7.86
N TYR A 37 1.10 -7.61 7.73
CA TYR A 37 0.27 -6.43 7.49
C TYR A 37 0.22 -6.06 6.00
N ARG A 38 -0.88 -5.42 5.63
CA ARG A 38 -1.13 -4.85 4.30
C ARG A 38 -1.43 -3.38 4.47
N ILE A 39 -0.76 -2.60 3.63
CA ILE A 39 -0.96 -1.15 3.55
C ILE A 39 -1.62 -0.88 2.21
N GLY A 40 -2.81 -0.30 2.25
CA GLY A 40 -3.48 0.20 1.05
C GLY A 40 -3.02 1.64 0.79
N ILE A 41 -2.58 1.90 -0.44
CA ILE A 41 -2.24 3.26 -0.88
C ILE A 41 -2.93 3.58 -2.20
N VAL A 42 -3.25 4.85 -2.39
CA VAL A 42 -3.71 5.40 -3.66
C VAL A 42 -2.68 6.41 -4.13
N ILE A 43 -2.25 6.29 -5.39
CA ILE A 43 -1.21 7.16 -5.97
C ILE A 43 -1.81 7.92 -7.12
N LYS A 44 -1.95 9.24 -6.97
CA LYS A 44 -2.51 10.11 -8.01
C LYS A 44 -1.57 11.29 -8.24
N ASN A 45 -1.07 11.41 -9.47
CA ASN A 45 -0.07 12.41 -9.85
C ASN A 45 1.16 12.28 -8.93
N TYR A 46 1.43 13.30 -8.10
CA TYR A 46 2.55 13.35 -7.15
C TYR A 46 2.12 13.11 -5.70
N LEU A 47 0.87 12.66 -5.49
CA LEU A 47 0.31 12.44 -4.17
C LEU A 47 0.15 10.95 -3.89
N VAL A 48 0.71 10.51 -2.77
CA VAL A 48 0.47 9.18 -2.20
C VAL A 48 -0.43 9.33 -0.98
N VAL A 49 -1.59 8.68 -1.00
CA VAL A 49 -2.55 8.65 0.12
C VAL A 49 -2.57 7.26 0.73
N PHE A 50 -2.31 7.16 2.02
CA PHE A 50 -2.49 5.92 2.77
C PHE A 50 -3.96 5.77 3.16
N VAL A 51 -4.63 4.75 2.62
CA VAL A 51 -6.08 4.54 2.83
C VAL A 51 -6.39 3.47 3.86
N ALA A 52 -5.46 2.55 4.12
CA ALA A 52 -5.67 1.48 5.07
C ALA A 52 -4.35 0.91 5.61
N PHE A 53 -4.39 0.54 6.89
CA PHE A 53 -3.37 -0.25 7.55
C PHE A 53 -4.06 -1.39 8.28
N ALA A 54 -3.94 -2.61 7.76
CA ALA A 54 -4.67 -3.75 8.29
C ALA A 54 -3.80 -4.99 8.35
N HIS A 55 -3.97 -5.80 9.40
CA HIS A 55 -3.39 -7.13 9.44
C HIS A 55 -4.04 -8.03 8.37
N ARG A 56 -3.32 -9.04 7.88
CA ARG A 56 -3.79 -10.00 6.85
C ARG A 56 -5.17 -10.56 7.17
N LYS A 57 -5.35 -10.93 8.44
CA LYS A 57 -6.58 -11.56 8.94
C LYS A 57 -7.73 -10.58 9.06
N ASP A 58 -7.45 -9.29 9.23
CA ASP A 58 -8.47 -8.27 9.48
C ASP A 58 -8.87 -7.50 8.21
N MET A 59 -8.08 -7.61 7.12
CA MET A 59 -8.43 -7.04 5.82
C MET A 59 -9.73 -7.62 5.25
N TYR A 60 -10.12 -8.84 5.64
CA TYR A 60 -11.36 -9.50 5.21
C TYR A 60 -12.48 -9.44 6.25
N LYS A 61 -12.22 -9.01 7.49
CA LYS A 61 -13.21 -9.03 8.60
C LYS A 61 -14.26 -7.92 8.53
N LYS A 62 -14.21 -7.02 7.55
CA LYS A 62 -15.30 -6.07 7.28
C LYS A 62 -16.33 -6.60 6.27
N PHE A 63 -16.20 -7.85 5.84
CA PHE A 63 -17.11 -8.50 4.87
C PHE A 63 -17.59 -9.89 5.33
N SER A 64 -17.76 -10.06 6.64
CA SER A 64 -18.38 -11.25 7.27
C SER A 64 -19.24 -10.82 8.44
#